data_AF-A0A2E7JMS4-F1
#
_entry.id   AF-A0A2E7JMS4-F1
#
_cell.length_a   1.000
_cell.length_b   1.000
_cell.length_c   1.000
_cell.angle_alpha   90.00
_cell.angle_beta   90.00
_cell.angle_gamma   90.00
#
_symmetry.space_group_name_H-M   'P 1'
#
loop_
_entity.id
_entity.type
_entity.pdbx_description
1 polymer ?
#
loop_
_entity_poly.entity_id
_entity_poly.type
_entity_poly.pdbx_seq_one_letter_code
_entity_poly.pdbx_strand_id
1 'polypeptide(L)'
;MWAGDVGQSSWEEIDLVAKGRNYGWSRMEGFHCFPPGADCNPAEYDLPVFEYDRSQGNSVTGGFVYRGPGLPNLRGWYVYGDFASRRVWALRRRPDGPPEHQLLATASSAVASFGEDESGELYVVGFDGRLWRFAARDPAAAPDRIPATISASGIFADIQRQTPAPGLIPYAVNAPLWSDGAGKTRLLALPDTARIAFATDTLWTFPPRTVFVKNFYLKNRIVETRLLVKRVDPESPEWDGYSYFWNEAGTDASLLPADTTIAYARADGRLHAHYFPSRSECATCHTPQAGYVLGFRTPQLNRPRGDDNQLDALARLDIFANYAGPVSNLPRLPDPADPALPVALRARAYLDVNCSSCHRPGGTGRGELDLRFDASLQALLGQRPLLGDLGIPDAQILRPATREKGRMPPLATSVVDTFGLDLLQRWIEGLQATAVAHTAPLPQDAQLYPNYPNPFNAATSIPFALDRPAPVRLAIYSLSGQQIRVLFDHAMPAGIHHTTWNGADARGRPVASGVYLFRLTTPTTTHTTKALLLK
;
A
#
# COMPACT_ATOMS: atom_id res chain seq x y z
N MET A 1 35.38 -1.40 -1.21
CA MET A 1 34.29 -1.72 -0.26
C MET A 1 33.00 -1.81 -1.04
N TRP A 2 32.13 -2.78 -0.75
CA TRP A 2 30.82 -2.81 -1.39
C TRP A 2 29.88 -1.81 -0.72
N ALA A 3 29.07 -1.11 -1.50
CA ALA A 3 28.01 -0.24 -1.00
C ALA A 3 26.75 -0.40 -1.84
N GLY A 4 25.59 -0.14 -1.25
CA GLY A 4 24.36 0.11 -2.00
C GLY A 4 24.04 1.60 -1.92
N ASP A 5 23.68 2.21 -3.04
CA ASP A 5 23.27 3.61 -3.12
C ASP A 5 21.84 3.73 -3.65
N VAL A 6 21.03 4.53 -2.95
CA VAL A 6 19.61 4.72 -3.26
C VAL A 6 19.48 5.89 -4.21
N GLY A 7 19.15 5.61 -5.47
CA GLY A 7 18.95 6.65 -6.46
C GLY A 7 17.69 7.48 -6.20
N GLN A 8 17.69 8.68 -6.76
CA GLN A 8 16.67 9.71 -6.50
C GLN A 8 15.29 9.38 -7.08
N SER A 9 15.23 8.69 -8.22
CA SER A 9 14.02 8.51 -9.03
C SER A 9 13.84 7.09 -9.56
N SER A 10 14.82 6.53 -10.26
CA SER A 10 14.59 5.39 -11.17
C SER A 10 15.46 4.18 -10.91
N TRP A 11 16.69 4.37 -10.42
CA TRP A 11 17.69 3.31 -10.32
C TRP A 11 18.21 3.18 -8.90
N GLU A 12 18.53 1.95 -8.53
CA GLU A 12 19.24 1.61 -7.31
C GLU A 12 20.59 1.00 -7.69
N GLU A 13 21.64 1.27 -6.91
CA GLU A 13 23.02 1.07 -7.35
C GLU A 13 23.81 0.20 -6.37
N ILE A 14 24.74 -0.59 -6.90
CA ILE A 14 25.74 -1.33 -6.12
C ILE A 14 27.13 -0.90 -6.56
N ASP A 15 27.87 -0.29 -5.63
CA ASP A 15 29.17 0.32 -5.88
C ASP A 15 30.33 -0.44 -5.26
N LEU A 16 31.50 -0.28 -5.90
CA LEU A 16 32.79 -0.57 -5.29
C LEU A 16 33.49 0.72 -4.87
N VAL A 17 33.25 1.10 -3.62
CA VAL A 17 33.82 2.28 -2.99
C VAL A 17 35.33 2.12 -2.78
N ALA A 18 36.10 3.03 -3.35
CA ALA A 18 37.53 3.20 -3.16
C ALA A 18 37.85 4.65 -2.77
N LYS A 19 38.94 4.81 -2.01
CA LYS A 19 39.33 6.12 -1.46
C LYS A 19 39.60 7.13 -2.59
N GLY A 20 38.97 8.29 -2.51
CA GLY A 20 39.21 9.43 -3.42
C GLY A 20 38.53 9.32 -4.78
N ARG A 21 37.60 8.38 -4.96
CA ARG A 21 36.82 8.18 -6.19
C ARG A 21 35.55 9.03 -6.22
N ASN A 22 34.99 9.23 -7.41
CA ASN A 22 33.79 10.02 -7.64
C ASN A 22 32.72 9.18 -8.35
N TYR A 23 31.64 8.86 -7.65
CA TYR A 23 30.55 8.00 -8.12
C TYR A 23 29.45 8.77 -8.86
N GLY A 24 29.68 10.05 -9.15
CA GLY A 24 28.91 10.80 -10.14
C GLY A 24 27.64 11.48 -9.63
N TRP A 25 27.17 11.22 -8.41
CA TRP A 25 26.02 11.95 -7.86
C TRP A 25 26.31 13.48 -7.76
N SER A 26 25.46 14.39 -8.23
CA SER A 26 24.10 14.21 -8.78
C SER A 26 24.00 14.33 -10.31
N ARG A 27 25.07 13.99 -11.04
CA ARG A 27 25.13 13.94 -12.51
C ARG A 27 24.84 12.57 -13.07
N MET A 28 25.03 11.52 -12.26
CA MET A 28 24.68 10.14 -12.58
C MET A 28 23.59 9.64 -11.63
N GLU A 29 22.73 8.77 -12.14
CA GLU A 29 21.85 7.87 -11.39
C GLU A 29 21.96 6.51 -12.09
N GLY A 30 22.71 5.59 -11.49
CA GLY A 30 23.13 4.34 -12.10
C GLY A 30 24.11 4.56 -13.26
N PHE A 31 23.88 3.85 -14.35
CA PHE A 31 24.59 4.04 -15.62
C PHE A 31 24.05 5.21 -16.45
N HIS A 32 23.13 6.02 -15.90
CA HIS A 32 22.38 7.02 -16.63
C HIS A 32 22.69 8.45 -16.18
N CYS A 33 22.67 9.39 -17.13
CA CYS A 33 22.74 10.81 -16.80
C CYS A 33 21.51 11.24 -15.98
N PHE A 34 21.75 12.03 -14.94
CA PHE A 34 20.73 12.61 -14.09
C PHE A 34 20.81 14.16 -14.07
N PRO A 35 19.67 14.87 -14.21
CA PRO A 35 18.34 14.35 -14.52
C PRO A 35 18.25 13.76 -15.94
N PRO A 36 17.24 12.94 -16.26
CA PRO A 36 17.11 12.32 -17.59
C PRO A 36 17.15 13.36 -18.72
N GLY A 37 18.03 13.13 -19.70
CA GLY A 37 18.26 14.05 -20.83
C GLY A 37 19.28 15.16 -20.57
N ALA A 38 19.90 15.20 -19.38
CA ALA A 38 21.05 16.06 -19.12
C ALA A 38 22.26 15.61 -19.95
N ASP A 39 23.08 16.59 -20.36
CA ASP A 39 24.39 16.34 -20.94
C ASP A 39 25.36 15.94 -19.81
N CYS A 40 25.82 14.70 -19.84
CA CYS A 40 26.79 14.17 -18.89
C CYS A 40 27.78 13.25 -19.61
N ASN A 41 28.99 13.15 -19.07
CA ASN A 41 30.02 12.26 -19.58
C ASN A 41 30.28 11.13 -18.55
N PRO A 42 29.69 9.93 -18.71
CA PRO A 42 29.85 8.83 -17.76
C PRO A 42 31.31 8.41 -17.55
N ALA A 43 32.21 8.69 -18.50
CA ALA A 43 33.62 8.34 -18.38
C ALA A 43 34.39 9.17 -17.33
N GLU A 44 33.80 10.25 -16.81
CA GLU A 44 34.38 11.07 -15.74
C GLU A 44 34.12 10.51 -14.33
N TYR A 45 33.29 9.47 -14.23
CA TYR A 45 32.82 8.92 -12.96
C TYR A 45 33.16 7.42 -12.82
N ASP A 46 33.35 6.99 -11.58
CA ASP A 46 33.45 5.59 -11.22
C ASP A 46 32.01 5.04 -11.14
N LEU A 47 31.53 4.46 -12.24
CA LEU A 47 30.16 3.92 -12.34
C LEU A 47 29.94 2.69 -11.44
N PRO A 48 28.68 2.40 -11.07
CA PRO A 48 28.37 1.24 -10.25
C PRO A 48 28.74 -0.07 -10.92
N VAL A 49 28.85 -1.13 -10.13
CA VAL A 49 29.08 -2.49 -10.65
C VAL A 49 27.77 -3.10 -11.17
N PHE A 50 26.65 -2.69 -10.58
CA PHE A 50 25.33 -3.19 -10.93
C PHE A 50 24.27 -2.14 -10.59
N GLU A 51 23.18 -2.12 -11.36
CA GLU A 51 22.00 -1.32 -11.07
C GLU A 51 20.72 -2.16 -11.24
N TYR A 52 19.63 -1.70 -10.64
CA TYR A 52 18.30 -2.24 -10.92
C TYR A 52 17.23 -1.16 -10.85
N ASP A 53 16.18 -1.31 -11.66
CA ASP A 53 15.09 -0.35 -11.73
C ASP A 53 13.97 -0.63 -10.71
N ARG A 54 12.94 0.23 -10.75
CA ARG A 54 11.74 0.16 -9.91
C ARG A 54 10.88 -1.09 -10.09
N SER A 55 11.04 -1.88 -11.16
CA SER A 55 10.39 -3.19 -11.29
C SER A 55 11.04 -4.24 -10.38
N GLN A 56 12.30 -4.03 -10.03
CA GLN A 56 13.07 -4.94 -9.20
C GLN A 56 13.07 -4.55 -7.72
N GLY A 57 13.14 -3.25 -7.40
CA GLY A 57 13.11 -2.75 -6.02
C GLY A 57 13.03 -1.23 -5.91
N ASN A 58 12.90 -0.70 -4.69
CA ASN A 58 12.70 0.74 -4.46
C ASN A 58 13.71 1.43 -3.53
N SER A 59 14.52 0.68 -2.79
CA SER A 59 15.49 1.23 -1.85
C SER A 59 16.47 0.13 -1.48
N VAL A 60 17.64 0.16 -2.09
CA VAL A 60 18.71 -0.80 -1.85
C VAL A 60 19.17 -0.74 -0.39
N THR A 61 19.42 -1.90 0.16
CA THR A 61 20.06 -2.10 1.46
C THR A 61 21.33 -2.89 1.21
N GLY A 62 22.47 -2.19 1.32
CA GLY A 62 23.78 -2.83 1.22
C GLY A 62 23.99 -3.89 2.29
N GLY A 63 24.76 -4.93 1.96
CA GLY A 63 25.00 -6.05 2.85
C GLY A 63 26.47 -6.45 2.91
N PHE A 64 26.74 -7.76 2.89
CA PHE A 64 28.06 -8.31 3.17
C PHE A 64 28.46 -9.37 2.15
N VAL A 65 29.76 -9.58 1.99
CA VAL A 65 30.27 -10.74 1.27
C VAL A 65 30.13 -11.96 2.17
N TYR A 66 29.38 -12.97 1.75
CA TYR A 66 29.11 -14.16 2.56
C TYR A 66 30.40 -14.98 2.76
N ARG A 67 30.72 -15.30 4.03
CA ARG A 67 31.91 -16.08 4.42
C ARG A 67 31.61 -17.31 5.27
N GLY A 68 30.34 -17.48 5.66
CA GLY A 68 29.89 -18.52 6.57
C GLY A 68 30.07 -19.96 6.05
N PRO A 69 30.23 -20.96 6.93
CA PRO A 69 30.32 -22.37 6.56
C PRO A 69 29.00 -23.04 6.12
N GLY A 70 27.85 -22.50 6.47
CA GLY A 70 26.52 -23.11 6.28
C GLY A 70 26.03 -23.12 4.83
N LEU A 71 26.50 -22.20 3.99
CA LEU A 71 26.17 -22.14 2.56
C LEU A 71 27.43 -22.05 1.70
N PRO A 72 28.15 -23.17 1.47
CA PRO A 72 29.41 -23.18 0.73
C PRO A 72 29.31 -22.55 -0.66
N ASN A 73 28.17 -22.72 -1.35
CA ASN A 73 27.94 -22.19 -2.70
C ASN A 73 27.78 -20.66 -2.75
N LEU A 74 27.50 -20.03 -1.61
CA LEU A 74 27.34 -18.59 -1.49
C LEU A 74 28.64 -17.89 -1.07
N ARG A 75 29.67 -18.64 -0.68
CA ARG A 75 30.96 -18.06 -0.26
C ARG A 75 31.56 -17.17 -1.34
N GLY A 76 31.91 -15.95 -0.95
CA GLY A 76 32.49 -14.94 -1.83
C GLY A 76 31.48 -14.11 -2.64
N TRP A 77 30.18 -14.42 -2.55
CA TRP A 77 29.14 -13.57 -3.14
C TRP A 77 28.81 -12.40 -2.21
N TYR A 78 28.61 -11.22 -2.79
CA TYR A 78 28.07 -10.07 -2.09
C TYR A 78 26.55 -10.19 -2.00
N VAL A 79 26.04 -10.30 -0.78
CA VAL A 79 24.60 -10.41 -0.51
C VAL A 79 24.08 -9.05 -0.10
N TYR A 80 22.99 -8.62 -0.72
CA TYR A 80 22.33 -7.35 -0.50
C TYR A 80 20.82 -7.51 -0.67
N GLY A 81 20.03 -6.54 -0.23
CA GLY A 81 18.58 -6.60 -0.36
C GLY A 81 17.97 -5.27 -0.74
N ASP A 82 16.65 -5.25 -0.73
CA ASP A 82 15.87 -4.05 -0.99
C ASP A 82 14.77 -3.91 0.06
N PHE A 83 14.72 -2.73 0.68
CA PHE A 83 13.86 -2.43 1.81
C PHE A 83 12.39 -2.64 1.47
N ALA A 84 11.93 -2.14 0.32
CA ALA A 84 10.51 -2.14 -0.02
C ALA A 84 10.03 -3.47 -0.62
N SER A 85 10.78 -4.03 -1.57
CA SER A 85 10.43 -5.28 -2.24
C SER A 85 10.71 -6.52 -1.39
N ARG A 86 11.55 -6.37 -0.34
CA ARG A 86 12.02 -7.43 0.56
C ARG A 86 12.88 -8.49 -0.13
N ARG A 87 13.19 -8.30 -1.42
CA ARG A 87 14.02 -9.22 -2.17
C ARG A 87 15.46 -9.13 -1.65
N VAL A 88 16.11 -10.28 -1.62
CA VAL A 88 17.50 -10.43 -1.21
C VAL A 88 18.23 -11.18 -2.30
N TRP A 89 19.29 -10.59 -2.81
CA TRP A 89 20.06 -11.08 -3.95
C TRP A 89 21.50 -11.35 -3.56
N ALA A 90 22.18 -12.10 -4.41
CA ALA A 90 23.61 -12.27 -4.38
C ALA A 90 24.21 -11.80 -5.70
N LEU A 91 25.30 -11.07 -5.59
CA LEU A 91 26.09 -10.54 -6.69
C LEU A 91 27.53 -11.05 -6.62
N ARG A 92 28.08 -11.47 -7.76
CA ARG A 92 29.49 -11.88 -7.87
C ARG A 92 30.10 -11.25 -9.11
N ARG A 93 31.19 -10.49 -8.94
CA ARG A 93 31.90 -9.90 -10.07
C ARG A 93 32.53 -10.99 -10.93
N ARG A 94 32.52 -10.74 -12.23
CA ARG A 94 33.37 -11.44 -13.18
C ARG A 94 34.55 -10.53 -13.57
N PRO A 95 35.75 -11.08 -13.80
CA PRO A 95 36.88 -10.31 -14.33
C PRO A 95 36.56 -9.68 -15.68
N ASP A 96 35.86 -10.44 -16.52
CA ASP A 96 35.44 -10.04 -17.87
C ASP A 96 33.91 -10.18 -17.99
N GLY A 97 33.22 -9.04 -18.15
CA GLY A 97 31.78 -8.99 -18.38
C GLY A 97 30.92 -8.57 -17.17
N PRO A 98 29.58 -8.57 -17.33
CA PRO A 98 28.67 -8.13 -16.28
C PRO A 98 28.74 -9.06 -15.05
N PRO A 99 28.42 -8.55 -13.85
CA PRO A 99 28.38 -9.37 -12.65
C PRO A 99 27.33 -10.47 -12.78
N GLU A 100 27.59 -11.60 -12.12
CA GLU A 100 26.54 -12.57 -11.86
C GLU A 100 25.60 -12.01 -10.80
N HIS A 101 24.31 -12.16 -11.04
CA HIS A 101 23.26 -11.67 -10.17
C HIS A 101 22.18 -12.74 -10.04
N GLN A 102 21.82 -13.09 -8.81
CA GLN A 102 20.81 -14.10 -8.52
C GLN A 102 19.92 -13.68 -7.35
N LEU A 103 18.61 -13.89 -7.48
CA LEU A 103 17.68 -13.76 -6.37
C LEU A 103 17.85 -14.96 -5.43
N LEU A 104 18.16 -14.71 -4.16
CA LEU A 104 18.29 -15.77 -3.15
C LEU A 104 16.95 -16.06 -2.47
N ALA A 105 16.27 -14.99 -2.05
CA ALA A 105 15.03 -15.09 -1.26
C ALA A 105 14.22 -13.80 -1.34
N THR A 106 12.97 -13.87 -0.89
CA THR A 106 12.19 -12.70 -0.47
C THR A 106 12.00 -12.80 1.02
N ALA A 107 12.54 -11.83 1.76
CA ALA A 107 12.39 -11.73 3.20
C ALA A 107 10.93 -11.43 3.57
N SER A 108 10.55 -11.80 4.79
CA SER A 108 9.20 -11.60 5.28
C SER A 108 8.93 -10.16 5.73
N SER A 109 9.96 -9.45 6.20
CA SER A 109 9.95 -8.03 6.52
C SER A 109 10.77 -7.20 5.53
N ALA A 110 10.52 -5.89 5.50
CA ALA A 110 11.43 -4.92 4.90
C ALA A 110 12.86 -5.15 5.39
N VAL A 111 13.79 -5.28 4.45
CA VAL A 111 15.20 -5.55 4.74
C VAL A 111 15.84 -4.26 5.21
N ALA A 112 16.10 -4.14 6.51
CA ALA A 112 16.64 -2.92 7.09
C ALA A 112 18.17 -2.91 7.12
N SER A 113 18.78 -4.08 7.30
CA SER A 113 20.23 -4.24 7.33
C SER A 113 20.61 -5.72 7.19
N PHE A 114 21.91 -5.99 7.28
CA PHE A 114 22.49 -7.31 7.41
C PHE A 114 23.48 -7.33 8.57
N GLY A 115 23.82 -8.51 9.07
CA GLY A 115 24.87 -8.68 10.07
C GLY A 115 25.57 -10.03 9.90
N GLU A 116 26.85 -10.08 10.25
CA GLU A 116 27.62 -11.33 10.30
C GLU A 116 27.79 -11.75 11.76
N ASP A 117 27.68 -13.04 12.07
CA ASP A 117 28.15 -13.57 13.35
C ASP A 117 29.66 -13.87 13.34
N GLU A 118 30.19 -14.35 14.46
CA GLU A 118 31.60 -14.67 14.66
C GLU A 118 32.15 -15.73 13.68
N SER A 119 31.26 -16.53 13.09
CA SER A 119 31.60 -17.56 12.11
C SER A 119 31.51 -17.07 10.65
N GLY A 120 31.08 -15.82 10.45
CA GLY A 120 30.81 -15.24 9.14
C GLY A 120 29.48 -15.67 8.54
N GLU A 121 28.58 -16.30 9.32
CA GLU A 121 27.20 -16.54 8.87
C GLU A 121 26.45 -15.23 8.78
N LEU A 122 25.66 -15.10 7.72
CA LEU A 122 24.95 -13.88 7.40
C LEU A 122 23.51 -13.93 7.89
N TYR A 123 23.11 -12.86 8.56
CA TYR A 123 21.77 -12.60 9.04
C TYR A 123 21.18 -11.39 8.31
N VAL A 124 19.90 -11.48 7.97
CA VAL A 124 19.08 -10.38 7.45
C VAL A 124 18.35 -9.76 8.63
N VAL A 125 18.47 -8.44 8.77
CA VAL A 125 17.77 -7.66 9.81
C VAL A 125 16.48 -7.12 9.21
N GLY A 126 15.35 -7.59 9.72
CA GLY A 126 14.03 -7.08 9.38
C GLY A 126 13.74 -5.76 10.08
N PHE A 127 13.07 -4.84 9.39
CA PHE A 127 12.55 -3.60 9.99
C PHE A 127 11.48 -3.85 11.07
N ASP A 128 10.92 -5.05 11.12
CA ASP A 128 10.04 -5.54 12.19
C ASP A 128 10.80 -5.95 13.47
N GLY A 129 12.13 -5.82 13.49
CA GLY A 129 12.98 -6.17 14.64
C GLY A 129 13.42 -7.63 14.69
N ARG A 130 13.07 -8.44 13.68
CA ARG A 130 13.47 -9.85 13.60
C ARG A 130 14.80 -10.03 12.88
N LEU A 131 15.52 -11.10 13.25
CA LEU A 131 16.74 -11.55 12.57
C LEU A 131 16.45 -12.87 11.85
N TRP A 132 16.88 -12.97 10.59
CA TRP A 132 16.69 -14.15 9.76
C TRP A 132 18.05 -14.66 9.30
N ARG A 133 18.28 -15.97 9.33
CA ARG A 133 19.49 -16.59 8.75
C ARG A 133 19.12 -17.32 7.48
N PHE A 134 19.99 -17.29 6.47
CA PHE A 134 19.81 -18.15 5.31
C PHE A 134 19.98 -19.62 5.69
N ALA A 135 19.18 -20.48 5.05
CA ALA A 135 19.30 -21.93 5.15
C ALA A 135 19.34 -22.52 3.74
N ALA A 136 20.08 -23.62 3.58
CA ALA A 136 20.07 -24.36 2.33
C ALA A 136 18.64 -24.81 2.06
N ARG A 137 18.18 -24.61 0.82
CA ARG A 137 16.86 -25.10 0.43
C ARG A 137 16.87 -26.62 0.51
N ASP A 138 16.09 -27.17 1.43
CA ASP A 138 15.83 -28.61 1.47
C ASP A 138 15.00 -28.97 0.21
N PRO A 139 15.54 -29.81 -0.71
CA PRO A 139 14.79 -30.24 -1.89
C PRO A 139 13.54 -31.07 -1.55
N ALA A 140 13.53 -31.69 -0.36
CA ALA A 140 12.45 -32.53 0.15
C ALA A 140 11.45 -31.76 1.03
N ALA A 141 11.82 -30.61 1.59
CA ALA A 141 10.87 -29.64 2.12
C ALA A 141 10.08 -29.09 0.92
N ALA A 142 9.00 -29.77 0.57
CA ALA A 142 8.10 -29.30 -0.45
C ALA A 142 7.70 -27.87 -0.06
N PRO A 143 8.06 -26.83 -0.83
CA PRO A 143 7.22 -25.64 -0.78
C PRO A 143 5.82 -26.16 -1.10
N ASP A 144 4.78 -25.71 -0.41
CA ASP A 144 3.39 -25.94 -0.85
C ASP A 144 3.36 -25.73 -2.37
N ARG A 145 3.37 -26.84 -3.14
CA ARG A 145 3.73 -26.76 -4.56
C ARG A 145 2.51 -26.20 -5.24
N ILE A 146 2.54 -24.90 -5.48
CA ILE A 146 1.54 -24.24 -6.28
C ILE A 146 1.53 -24.93 -7.66
N PRO A 147 0.37 -25.43 -8.10
CA PRO A 147 0.23 -26.13 -9.36
C PRO A 147 0.83 -25.35 -10.53
N ALA A 148 1.51 -26.04 -11.45
CA ALA A 148 2.03 -25.38 -12.65
C ALA A 148 0.90 -24.95 -13.62
N THR A 149 -0.26 -25.60 -13.54
CA THR A 149 -1.44 -25.30 -14.36
C THR A 149 -2.72 -25.24 -13.53
N ILE A 150 -3.75 -24.57 -14.04
CA ILE A 150 -5.07 -24.52 -13.41
C ILE A 150 -5.78 -25.87 -13.46
N SER A 151 -5.62 -26.65 -14.53
CA SER A 151 -6.12 -28.03 -14.59
C SER A 151 -5.58 -28.92 -13.47
N ALA A 152 -4.31 -28.74 -13.08
CA ALA A 152 -3.68 -29.47 -11.98
C ALA A 152 -4.03 -28.92 -10.59
N SER A 153 -4.74 -27.78 -10.51
CA SER A 153 -5.05 -27.12 -9.24
C SER A 153 -6.30 -27.62 -8.53
N GLY A 154 -7.18 -28.33 -9.24
CA GLY A 154 -8.47 -28.77 -8.70
C GLY A 154 -9.48 -27.66 -8.48
N ILE A 155 -9.25 -26.43 -8.98
CA ILE A 155 -10.19 -25.30 -8.83
C ILE A 155 -11.51 -25.51 -9.59
N PHE A 156 -11.46 -26.23 -10.71
CA PHE A 156 -12.64 -26.51 -11.54
C PHE A 156 -12.93 -28.01 -11.58
N ALA A 157 -14.18 -28.38 -11.33
CA ALA A 157 -14.68 -29.73 -11.61
C ALA A 157 -14.86 -29.96 -13.12
N ASP A 158 -15.23 -28.91 -13.85
CA ASP A 158 -15.26 -28.88 -15.31
C ASP A 158 -14.61 -27.56 -15.76
N ILE A 159 -13.38 -27.65 -16.26
CA ILE A 159 -12.61 -26.47 -16.68
C ILE A 159 -13.17 -25.81 -17.94
N GLN A 160 -13.78 -26.59 -18.85
CA GLN A 160 -14.35 -26.07 -20.09
C GLN A 160 -15.58 -25.22 -19.81
N ARG A 161 -16.42 -25.67 -18.87
CA ARG A 161 -17.57 -24.90 -18.37
C ARG A 161 -17.20 -23.95 -17.24
N GLN A 162 -15.95 -23.98 -16.77
CA GLN A 162 -15.46 -23.23 -15.62
C GLN A 162 -16.34 -23.43 -14.37
N THR A 163 -16.86 -24.64 -14.20
CA THR A 163 -17.68 -25.01 -13.04
C THR A 163 -16.75 -25.23 -11.85
N PRO A 164 -16.87 -24.44 -10.76
CA PRO A 164 -16.02 -24.59 -9.58
C PRO A 164 -16.09 -26.01 -9.02
N ALA A 165 -14.97 -26.53 -8.53
CA ALA A 165 -14.94 -27.81 -7.85
C ALA A 165 -15.74 -27.77 -6.53
N PRO A 166 -16.25 -28.91 -6.04
CA PRO A 166 -16.86 -28.99 -4.71
C PRO A 166 -15.93 -28.41 -3.64
N GLY A 167 -16.48 -27.60 -2.73
CA GLY A 167 -15.72 -26.89 -1.69
C GLY A 167 -15.21 -25.49 -2.08
N LEU A 168 -15.29 -25.11 -3.36
CA LEU A 168 -15.04 -23.73 -3.79
C LEU A 168 -16.32 -22.91 -3.63
N ILE A 169 -16.29 -21.92 -2.76
CA ILE A 169 -17.43 -21.09 -2.38
C ILE A 169 -17.41 -19.80 -3.21
N PRO A 170 -18.37 -19.61 -4.13
CA PRO A 170 -18.45 -18.38 -4.91
C PRO A 170 -18.93 -17.22 -4.04
N TYR A 171 -18.38 -16.03 -4.26
CA TYR A 171 -18.85 -14.81 -3.62
C TYR A 171 -18.77 -13.60 -4.56
N ALA A 172 -19.61 -12.61 -4.27
CA ALA A 172 -19.63 -11.31 -4.91
C ALA A 172 -19.23 -10.22 -3.91
N VAL A 173 -18.90 -9.04 -4.45
CA VAL A 173 -18.59 -7.83 -3.67
C VAL A 173 -19.55 -6.73 -4.06
N ASN A 174 -19.88 -5.82 -3.13
CA ASN A 174 -20.73 -4.67 -3.40
C ASN A 174 -20.12 -3.71 -4.43
N ALA A 175 -18.83 -3.43 -4.31
CA ALA A 175 -18.11 -2.52 -5.19
C ALA A 175 -16.89 -3.25 -5.79
N PRO A 176 -16.87 -3.56 -7.10
CA PRO A 176 -15.75 -4.25 -7.73
C PRO A 176 -14.59 -3.29 -8.02
N LEU A 177 -13.36 -3.74 -7.74
CA LEU A 177 -12.12 -3.07 -8.15
C LEU A 177 -12.05 -2.91 -9.68
N TRP A 178 -11.64 -1.73 -10.16
CA TRP A 178 -11.32 -1.46 -11.56
C TRP A 178 -10.14 -2.32 -12.03
N SER A 179 -10.22 -2.86 -13.24
CA SER A 179 -9.15 -3.68 -13.83
C SER A 179 -9.21 -3.59 -15.36
N ASP A 180 -9.14 -2.37 -15.88
CA ASP A 180 -9.18 -2.07 -17.33
C ASP A 180 -10.41 -2.63 -18.07
N GLY A 181 -11.54 -2.72 -17.38
CA GLY A 181 -12.79 -3.26 -17.91
C GLY A 181 -12.91 -4.79 -17.86
N ALA A 182 -11.96 -5.50 -17.24
CA ALA A 182 -12.05 -6.95 -17.07
C ALA A 182 -13.17 -7.34 -16.08
N GLY A 183 -14.07 -8.21 -16.53
CA GLY A 183 -15.05 -8.89 -15.68
C GLY A 183 -14.36 -9.83 -14.70
N LYS A 184 -14.98 -10.07 -13.54
CA LYS A 184 -14.34 -10.84 -12.45
C LYS A 184 -15.31 -11.78 -11.76
N THR A 185 -14.94 -13.05 -11.64
CA THR A 185 -15.56 -14.00 -10.69
C THR A 185 -14.60 -14.28 -9.55
N ARG A 186 -15.13 -14.65 -8.38
CA ARG A 186 -14.34 -14.86 -7.16
C ARG A 186 -14.82 -16.11 -6.44
N LEU A 187 -13.87 -16.90 -5.95
CA LEU A 187 -14.10 -18.11 -5.18
C LEU A 187 -13.22 -18.08 -3.92
N LEU A 188 -13.68 -18.76 -2.88
CA LEU A 188 -12.97 -19.02 -1.64
C LEU A 188 -12.87 -20.53 -1.44
N ALA A 189 -11.70 -21.02 -1.06
CA ALA A 189 -11.52 -22.35 -0.47
C ALA A 189 -10.91 -22.22 0.92
N LEU A 190 -11.46 -22.98 1.87
CA LEU A 190 -10.93 -23.15 3.22
C LEU A 190 -10.40 -24.57 3.37
N PRO A 191 -9.36 -24.78 4.20
CA PRO A 191 -8.88 -26.13 4.47
C PRO A 191 -9.84 -26.86 5.41
N ASP A 192 -10.18 -28.09 5.05
CA ASP A 192 -10.98 -29.01 5.86
C ASP A 192 -12.22 -28.34 6.48
N THR A 193 -12.32 -28.30 7.81
CA THR A 193 -13.40 -27.68 8.58
C THR A 193 -12.98 -26.37 9.24
N ALA A 194 -11.88 -25.77 8.80
CA ALA A 194 -11.37 -24.55 9.41
C ALA A 194 -12.31 -23.37 9.14
N ARG A 195 -12.45 -22.49 10.13
CA ARG A 195 -13.39 -21.37 10.09
C ARG A 195 -12.67 -20.02 10.11
N ILE A 196 -13.25 -19.05 9.42
CA ILE A 196 -12.81 -17.66 9.38
C ILE A 196 -13.25 -16.96 10.67
N ALA A 197 -12.33 -16.23 11.31
CA ALA A 197 -12.68 -15.32 12.38
C ALA A 197 -13.23 -14.02 11.78
N PHE A 198 -14.55 -13.88 11.87
CA PHE A 198 -15.30 -12.74 11.38
C PHE A 198 -15.06 -11.51 12.26
N ALA A 199 -15.00 -10.33 11.65
CA ALA A 199 -14.97 -9.05 12.37
C ALA A 199 -15.89 -8.01 11.71
N THR A 200 -16.58 -7.20 12.51
CA THR A 200 -17.51 -6.17 12.01
C THR A 200 -16.75 -4.96 11.45
N ASP A 201 -15.85 -4.40 12.24
CA ASP A 201 -15.19 -3.10 11.96
C ASP A 201 -13.68 -3.23 11.68
N THR A 202 -13.12 -4.43 11.86
CA THR A 202 -11.70 -4.70 11.66
C THR A 202 -11.48 -5.76 10.58
N LEU A 203 -10.22 -6.10 10.33
CA LEU A 203 -9.80 -7.06 9.32
C LEU A 203 -10.12 -8.49 9.78
N TRP A 204 -10.63 -9.31 8.87
CA TRP A 204 -10.92 -10.72 9.15
C TRP A 204 -9.62 -11.52 9.26
N THR A 205 -9.65 -12.59 10.05
CA THR A 205 -8.53 -13.52 10.14
C THR A 205 -8.90 -14.86 9.51
N PHE A 206 -8.01 -15.35 8.65
CA PHE A 206 -8.24 -16.55 7.85
C PHE A 206 -7.35 -17.70 8.34
N PRO A 207 -7.81 -18.96 8.29
CA PRO A 207 -6.96 -20.12 8.55
C PRO A 207 -5.77 -20.20 7.55
N PRO A 208 -4.60 -20.72 7.97
CA PRO A 208 -3.53 -21.11 7.04
C PRO A 208 -4.07 -21.98 5.90
N ARG A 209 -3.49 -21.93 4.70
CA ARG A 209 -3.99 -22.64 3.48
C ARG A 209 -5.33 -22.17 2.92
N THR A 210 -5.89 -21.08 3.42
CA THR A 210 -7.01 -20.40 2.74
C THR A 210 -6.58 -19.95 1.34
N VAL A 211 -7.42 -20.20 0.33
CA VAL A 211 -7.18 -19.79 -1.06
C VAL A 211 -8.32 -18.92 -1.55
N PHE A 212 -7.98 -17.71 -2.00
CA PHE A 212 -8.88 -16.89 -2.81
C PHE A 212 -8.53 -17.04 -4.28
N VAL A 213 -9.53 -17.34 -5.10
CA VAL A 213 -9.40 -17.42 -6.57
C VAL A 213 -10.12 -16.23 -7.18
N LYS A 214 -9.47 -15.54 -8.10
CA LYS A 214 -10.07 -14.48 -8.92
C LYS A 214 -9.82 -14.77 -10.39
N ASN A 215 -10.89 -14.99 -11.15
CA ASN A 215 -10.81 -15.14 -12.60
C ASN A 215 -11.11 -13.81 -13.26
N PHE A 216 -10.33 -13.43 -14.27
CA PHE A 216 -10.51 -12.22 -15.06
C PHE A 216 -10.96 -12.56 -16.47
N TYR A 217 -11.92 -11.79 -16.95
CA TYR A 217 -12.58 -12.00 -18.23
C TYR A 217 -12.50 -10.74 -19.08
N LEU A 218 -12.08 -10.89 -20.33
CA LEU A 218 -12.28 -9.88 -21.36
C LEU A 218 -13.49 -10.31 -22.18
N LYS A 219 -14.61 -9.61 -21.99
CA LYS A 219 -15.93 -10.05 -22.45
C LYS A 219 -16.27 -11.43 -21.83
N ASN A 220 -16.38 -12.46 -22.66
CA ASN A 220 -16.70 -13.83 -22.23
C ASN A 220 -15.47 -14.76 -22.26
N ARG A 221 -14.28 -14.25 -22.59
CA ARG A 221 -13.04 -15.03 -22.59
C ARG A 221 -12.32 -14.85 -21.27
N ILE A 222 -12.05 -15.95 -20.57
CA ILE A 222 -11.15 -15.96 -19.43
C ILE A 222 -9.71 -15.72 -19.91
N VAL A 223 -8.99 -14.83 -19.25
CA VAL A 223 -7.61 -14.46 -19.63
C VAL A 223 -6.61 -14.68 -18.50
N GLU A 224 -7.06 -14.58 -17.26
CA GLU A 224 -6.23 -14.76 -16.08
C GLU A 224 -7.01 -15.48 -14.98
N THR A 225 -6.33 -16.38 -14.28
CA THR A 225 -6.73 -16.80 -12.93
C THR A 225 -5.65 -16.36 -11.96
N ARG A 226 -6.04 -15.64 -10.90
CA ARG A 226 -5.14 -15.22 -9.83
C ARG A 226 -5.49 -15.89 -8.53
N LEU A 227 -4.49 -16.50 -7.89
CA LEU A 227 -4.62 -17.11 -6.57
C LEU A 227 -4.00 -16.20 -5.53
N LEU A 228 -4.64 -16.09 -4.37
CA LEU A 228 -4.06 -15.52 -3.16
C LEU A 228 -4.13 -16.60 -2.07
N VAL A 229 -2.97 -17.09 -1.64
CA VAL A 229 -2.85 -18.27 -0.77
C VAL A 229 -2.25 -17.84 0.56
N LYS A 230 -2.91 -18.19 1.68
CA LYS A 230 -2.35 -17.97 3.01
C LYS A 230 -1.34 -19.07 3.35
N ARG A 231 -0.11 -18.70 3.75
CA ARG A 231 0.95 -19.66 4.10
C ARG A 231 0.60 -20.49 5.33
N VAL A 232 1.25 -21.66 5.44
CA VAL A 232 1.12 -22.61 6.58
C VAL A 232 1.84 -22.14 7.84
N ASP A 233 2.79 -21.21 7.71
CA ASP A 233 3.61 -20.75 8.83
C ASP A 233 2.75 -20.10 9.95
N PRO A 234 2.69 -20.70 11.14
CA PRO A 234 1.88 -20.21 12.27
C PRO A 234 2.27 -18.81 12.75
N GLU A 235 3.50 -18.35 12.47
CA GLU A 235 4.01 -17.06 12.95
C GLU A 235 4.05 -15.96 11.87
N SER A 236 3.68 -16.30 10.63
CA SER A 236 3.73 -15.38 9.49
C SER A 236 2.33 -14.99 9.01
N PRO A 237 1.97 -13.69 8.98
CA PRO A 237 0.70 -13.22 8.42
C PRO A 237 0.64 -13.30 6.88
N GLU A 238 1.61 -13.96 6.24
CA GLU A 238 1.90 -13.80 4.83
C GLU A 238 0.95 -14.53 3.88
N TRP A 239 0.63 -13.82 2.81
CA TRP A 239 -0.13 -14.28 1.67
C TRP A 239 0.72 -14.22 0.42
N ASP A 240 0.62 -15.24 -0.41
CA ASP A 240 1.28 -15.28 -1.71
C ASP A 240 0.28 -15.10 -2.85
N GLY A 241 0.59 -14.20 -3.77
CA GLY A 241 -0.15 -14.00 -5.01
C GLY A 241 0.47 -14.78 -6.17
N TYR A 242 -0.36 -15.44 -6.98
CA TYR A 242 0.06 -16.19 -8.16
C TYR A 242 -0.84 -15.87 -9.35
N SER A 243 -0.25 -15.47 -10.47
CA SER A 243 -0.95 -15.15 -11.71
C SER A 243 -0.81 -16.29 -12.71
N TYR A 244 -1.91 -16.75 -13.29
CA TYR A 244 -1.94 -17.79 -14.33
C TYR A 244 -2.46 -17.19 -15.63
N PHE A 245 -1.78 -17.48 -16.73
CA PHE A 245 -2.14 -17.05 -18.07
C PHE A 245 -2.91 -18.15 -18.80
N TRP A 246 -4.14 -17.85 -19.24
CA TRP A 246 -4.96 -18.79 -20.01
C TRP A 246 -4.50 -18.86 -21.47
N ASN A 247 -4.42 -20.07 -22.00
CA ASN A 247 -4.13 -20.28 -23.41
C ASN A 247 -5.26 -19.74 -24.31
N GLU A 248 -5.00 -19.61 -25.61
CA GLU A 248 -5.97 -19.02 -26.54
C GLU A 248 -7.28 -19.80 -26.66
N ALA A 249 -7.20 -21.12 -26.53
CA ALA A 249 -8.35 -22.01 -26.57
C ALA A 249 -9.22 -21.92 -25.29
N GLY A 250 -8.74 -21.28 -24.22
CA GLY A 250 -9.42 -21.24 -22.93
C GLY A 250 -9.53 -22.61 -22.26
N THR A 251 -8.63 -23.55 -22.59
CA THR A 251 -8.71 -24.93 -22.11
C THR A 251 -7.88 -25.18 -20.86
N ASP A 252 -6.86 -24.35 -20.60
CA ASP A 252 -6.05 -24.38 -19.39
C ASP A 252 -5.28 -23.05 -19.22
N ALA A 253 -4.65 -22.87 -18.06
CA ALA A 253 -3.78 -21.75 -17.79
C ALA A 253 -2.49 -22.16 -17.09
N SER A 254 -1.39 -21.51 -17.43
CA SER A 254 -0.05 -21.79 -16.90
C SER A 254 0.38 -20.72 -15.91
N LEU A 255 1.04 -21.15 -14.83
CA LEU A 255 1.61 -20.27 -13.82
C LEU A 255 2.70 -19.37 -14.43
N LEU A 256 2.61 -18.07 -14.18
CA LEU A 256 3.62 -17.11 -14.60
C LEU A 256 4.74 -16.99 -13.57
N PRO A 257 6.02 -17.03 -13.99
CA PRO A 257 7.17 -16.90 -13.09
C PRO A 257 7.47 -15.44 -12.69
N ALA A 258 7.05 -14.48 -13.51
CA ALA A 258 7.27 -13.05 -13.34
C ALA A 258 6.05 -12.27 -13.86
N ASP A 259 6.08 -10.95 -13.71
CA ASP A 259 5.07 -10.10 -14.32
C ASP A 259 5.19 -10.10 -15.84
N THR A 260 4.07 -9.83 -16.51
CA THR A 260 4.05 -9.69 -17.96
C THR A 260 2.81 -8.90 -18.41
N THR A 261 2.85 -8.39 -19.64
CA THR A 261 1.71 -7.73 -20.27
C THR A 261 1.38 -8.43 -21.58
N ILE A 262 0.12 -8.80 -21.78
CA ILE A 262 -0.34 -9.46 -23.00
C ILE A 262 -1.43 -8.61 -23.65
N ALA A 263 -1.29 -8.36 -24.95
CA ALA A 263 -2.25 -7.59 -25.72
C ALA A 263 -3.33 -8.50 -26.33
N TYR A 264 -4.59 -8.11 -26.16
CA TYR A 264 -5.76 -8.79 -26.71
C TYR A 264 -6.50 -7.87 -27.68
N ALA A 265 -6.88 -8.38 -28.84
CA ALA A 265 -7.70 -7.63 -29.78
C ALA A 265 -9.10 -7.35 -29.20
N ARG A 266 -9.53 -6.09 -29.28
CA ARG A 266 -10.91 -5.67 -28.99
C ARG A 266 -11.73 -5.65 -30.28
N ALA A 267 -13.05 -5.64 -30.15
CA ALA A 267 -13.96 -5.61 -31.32
C ALA A 267 -13.94 -4.27 -32.08
N ASP A 268 -13.49 -3.19 -31.43
CA ASP A 268 -13.31 -1.87 -32.04
C ASP A 268 -11.96 -1.72 -32.76
N GLY A 269 -11.23 -2.82 -32.94
CA GLY A 269 -9.90 -2.84 -33.57
C GLY A 269 -8.76 -2.37 -32.67
N ARG A 270 -9.03 -1.92 -31.44
CA ARG A 270 -7.99 -1.49 -30.48
C ARG A 270 -7.41 -2.69 -29.73
N LEU A 271 -6.23 -2.53 -29.14
CA LEU A 271 -5.65 -3.55 -28.26
C LEU A 271 -6.01 -3.27 -26.79
N HIS A 272 -6.38 -4.31 -26.04
CA HIS A 272 -6.43 -4.34 -24.59
C HIS A 272 -5.12 -4.93 -24.07
N ALA A 273 -4.29 -4.13 -23.39
CA ALA A 273 -3.11 -4.65 -22.70
C ALA A 273 -3.52 -5.14 -21.29
N HIS A 274 -3.56 -6.45 -21.08
CA HIS A 274 -3.84 -7.04 -19.77
C HIS A 274 -2.53 -7.27 -19.02
N TYR A 275 -2.41 -6.67 -17.84
CA TYR A 275 -1.21 -6.76 -17.00
C TYR A 275 -1.34 -7.87 -15.95
N PHE A 276 -0.38 -8.78 -15.92
CA PHE A 276 -0.24 -9.86 -14.96
C PHE A 276 0.87 -9.49 -13.97
N PRO A 277 0.55 -9.22 -12.69
CA PRO A 277 1.56 -8.86 -11.70
C PRO A 277 2.38 -10.08 -11.27
N SER A 278 3.63 -9.80 -10.91
CA SER A 278 4.53 -10.74 -10.24
C SER A 278 4.09 -11.00 -8.80
N ARG A 279 4.71 -12.00 -8.16
CA ARG A 279 4.44 -12.34 -6.75
C ARG A 279 4.74 -11.17 -5.81
N SER A 280 5.84 -10.48 -6.04
CA SER A 280 6.26 -9.31 -5.24
C SER A 280 5.31 -8.13 -5.44
N GLU A 281 4.79 -7.90 -6.64
CA GLU A 281 3.87 -6.80 -6.89
C GLU A 281 2.48 -7.05 -6.31
N CYS A 282 2.09 -8.31 -6.16
CA CYS A 282 0.90 -8.64 -5.38
C CYS A 282 1.05 -8.10 -3.94
N ALA A 283 2.24 -8.21 -3.34
CA ALA A 283 2.50 -7.71 -1.99
C ALA A 283 2.45 -6.18 -1.86
N THR A 284 2.52 -5.42 -2.98
CA THR A 284 2.37 -3.95 -2.96
C THR A 284 0.99 -3.52 -2.47
N CYS A 285 -0.06 -4.27 -2.83
CA CYS A 285 -1.43 -3.98 -2.41
C CYS A 285 -1.89 -4.91 -1.28
N HIS A 286 -1.43 -6.16 -1.27
CA HIS A 286 -1.82 -7.16 -0.28
C HIS A 286 -0.94 -7.04 0.99
N THR A 287 -1.11 -5.93 1.72
CA THR A 287 -0.32 -5.58 2.91
C THR A 287 -1.04 -5.92 4.22
N PRO A 288 -0.32 -6.04 5.36
CA PRO A 288 -0.97 -6.22 6.66
C PRO A 288 -1.92 -5.07 7.01
N GLN A 289 -1.58 -3.82 6.68
CA GLN A 289 -2.44 -2.65 6.94
C GLN A 289 -3.73 -2.71 6.13
N ALA A 290 -3.69 -3.23 4.90
CA ALA A 290 -4.87 -3.49 4.07
C ALA A 290 -5.59 -4.80 4.43
N GLY A 291 -5.03 -5.60 5.34
CA GLY A 291 -5.53 -6.91 5.77
C GLY A 291 -5.37 -8.03 4.75
N TYR A 292 -4.47 -7.85 3.79
CA TYR A 292 -4.17 -8.75 2.68
C TYR A 292 -5.34 -9.00 1.73
N VAL A 293 -6.54 -9.37 2.19
CA VAL A 293 -7.67 -9.73 1.33
C VAL A 293 -8.55 -8.51 1.03
N LEU A 294 -8.24 -7.80 -0.06
CA LEU A 294 -8.77 -6.47 -0.41
C LEU A 294 -10.28 -6.35 -0.68
N GLY A 295 -11.06 -7.44 -0.60
CA GLY A 295 -12.49 -7.41 -0.90
C GLY A 295 -13.35 -8.42 -0.15
N PHE A 296 -12.77 -9.24 0.74
CA PHE A 296 -13.50 -10.22 1.53
C PHE A 296 -13.60 -9.73 2.98
N ARG A 297 -14.46 -8.73 3.18
CA ARG A 297 -14.68 -8.04 4.46
C ARG A 297 -16.13 -7.62 4.60
N THR A 298 -16.55 -7.33 5.83
CA THR A 298 -17.96 -7.05 6.19
C THR A 298 -18.64 -6.04 5.26
N PRO A 299 -18.11 -4.82 5.00
CA PRO A 299 -18.79 -3.87 4.11
C PRO A 299 -18.99 -4.35 2.67
N GLN A 300 -18.09 -5.21 2.16
CA GLN A 300 -18.17 -5.73 0.80
C GLN A 300 -19.10 -6.93 0.68
N LEU A 301 -19.19 -7.76 1.73
CA LEU A 301 -19.99 -8.98 1.72
C LEU A 301 -21.39 -8.81 2.28
N ASN A 302 -21.67 -7.75 3.04
CA ASN A 302 -23.03 -7.37 3.42
C ASN A 302 -23.81 -6.94 2.17
N ARG A 303 -24.32 -7.94 1.43
CA ARG A 303 -24.88 -7.80 0.09
C ARG A 303 -26.23 -8.52 0.05
N PRO A 304 -27.34 -7.79 -0.11
CA PRO A 304 -28.64 -8.38 -0.36
C PRO A 304 -28.64 -9.20 -1.66
N ARG A 305 -29.36 -10.32 -1.65
CA ARG A 305 -29.51 -11.25 -2.77
C ARG A 305 -30.92 -11.84 -2.75
N GLY A 306 -31.86 -11.16 -3.44
CA GLY A 306 -33.28 -11.47 -3.30
C GLY A 306 -33.75 -11.16 -1.88
N ASP A 307 -34.44 -12.10 -1.25
CA ASP A 307 -34.94 -12.00 0.13
C ASP A 307 -33.89 -12.39 1.19
N ASP A 308 -32.65 -12.66 0.79
CA ASP A 308 -31.56 -13.14 1.65
C ASP A 308 -30.33 -12.20 1.59
N ASN A 309 -29.35 -12.45 2.45
CA ASN A 309 -28.07 -11.75 2.44
C ASN A 309 -26.91 -12.71 2.21
N GLN A 310 -25.91 -12.31 1.43
CA GLN A 310 -24.74 -13.15 1.16
C GLN A 310 -23.98 -13.52 2.44
N LEU A 311 -23.88 -12.65 3.45
CA LEU A 311 -23.23 -13.00 4.72
C LEU A 311 -23.98 -14.14 5.44
N ASP A 312 -25.30 -14.07 5.49
CA ASP A 312 -26.13 -15.13 6.10
C ASP A 312 -26.05 -16.42 5.28
N ALA A 313 -26.02 -16.32 3.94
CA ALA A 313 -25.80 -17.47 3.07
C ALA A 313 -24.45 -18.15 3.30
N LEU A 314 -23.38 -17.37 3.47
CA LEU A 314 -22.06 -17.88 3.82
C LEU A 314 -22.04 -18.47 5.23
N ALA A 315 -22.72 -17.85 6.19
CA ALA A 315 -22.82 -18.36 7.56
C ALA A 315 -23.48 -19.74 7.64
N ARG A 316 -24.48 -20.01 6.78
CA ARG A 316 -25.13 -21.33 6.67
C ARG A 316 -24.22 -22.43 6.11
N LEU A 317 -23.08 -22.07 5.52
CA LEU A 317 -22.02 -23.01 5.13
C LEU A 317 -21.04 -23.32 6.28
N ASP A 318 -21.29 -22.81 7.50
CA ASP A 318 -20.48 -23.03 8.70
C ASP A 318 -19.01 -22.58 8.57
N ILE A 319 -18.76 -21.57 7.72
CA ILE A 319 -17.39 -21.07 7.46
C ILE A 319 -16.93 -20.01 8.46
N PHE A 320 -17.81 -19.50 9.32
CA PHE A 320 -17.48 -18.45 10.29
C PHE A 320 -17.41 -19.01 11.71
N ALA A 321 -16.38 -18.63 12.46
CA ALA A 321 -16.20 -19.07 13.83
C ALA A 321 -17.17 -18.39 14.82
N ASN A 322 -17.52 -17.13 14.55
CA ASN A 322 -18.12 -16.23 15.54
C ASN A 322 -19.19 -15.28 14.95
N TYR A 323 -19.68 -15.53 13.73
CA TYR A 323 -20.75 -14.73 13.14
C TYR A 323 -22.13 -15.32 13.45
N ALA A 324 -23.04 -14.49 13.97
CA ALA A 324 -24.38 -14.92 14.37
C ALA A 324 -25.52 -14.00 13.88
N GLY A 325 -25.22 -13.00 13.03
CA GLY A 325 -26.21 -12.00 12.61
C GLY A 325 -26.70 -11.07 13.74
N PRO A 326 -27.73 -10.25 13.49
CA PRO A 326 -28.36 -10.00 12.19
C PRO A 326 -27.52 -9.07 11.29
N VAL A 327 -27.59 -9.27 9.98
CA VAL A 327 -26.89 -8.43 8.97
C VAL A 327 -27.28 -6.95 8.99
N SER A 328 -28.46 -6.62 9.53
CA SER A 328 -29.03 -5.27 9.51
C SER A 328 -28.16 -4.23 10.21
N ASN A 329 -27.34 -4.66 11.17
CA ASN A 329 -26.50 -3.78 11.97
C ASN A 329 -25.05 -3.68 11.46
N LEU A 330 -24.73 -4.37 10.37
CA LEU A 330 -23.37 -4.42 9.84
C LEU A 330 -23.13 -3.30 8.83
N PRO A 331 -21.91 -2.74 8.75
CA PRO A 331 -21.57 -1.77 7.73
C PRO A 331 -21.72 -2.38 6.34
N ARG A 332 -22.06 -1.53 5.36
CA ARG A 332 -22.23 -1.91 3.96
C ARG A 332 -21.63 -0.84 3.06
N LEU A 333 -20.83 -1.28 2.11
CA LEU A 333 -20.32 -0.44 1.04
C LEU A 333 -21.40 -0.29 -0.05
N PRO A 334 -21.71 0.93 -0.52
CA PRO A 334 -22.62 1.13 -1.63
C PRO A 334 -22.01 0.62 -2.94
N ASP A 335 -22.86 0.24 -3.90
CA ASP A 335 -22.41 -0.01 -5.27
C ASP A 335 -22.13 1.34 -5.95
N PRO A 336 -20.89 1.64 -6.38
CA PRO A 336 -20.58 2.89 -7.05
C PRO A 336 -21.39 3.08 -8.35
N ALA A 337 -21.82 2.00 -9.01
CA ALA A 337 -22.56 2.06 -10.25
C ALA A 337 -24.07 2.34 -10.07
N ASP A 338 -24.62 2.21 -8.87
CA ASP A 338 -26.05 2.42 -8.61
C ASP A 338 -26.41 3.92 -8.70
N PRO A 339 -27.17 4.36 -9.73
CA PRO A 339 -27.52 5.76 -9.91
C PRO A 339 -28.52 6.29 -8.87
N ALA A 340 -29.22 5.41 -8.14
CA ALA A 340 -30.17 5.82 -7.11
C ALA A 340 -29.48 6.32 -5.82
N LEU A 341 -28.19 6.03 -5.64
CA LEU A 341 -27.45 6.43 -4.46
C LEU A 341 -26.82 7.82 -4.62
N PRO A 342 -26.66 8.59 -3.52
CA PRO A 342 -25.97 9.87 -3.54
C PRO A 342 -24.55 9.76 -4.13
N VAL A 343 -24.19 10.71 -5.00
CA VAL A 343 -22.89 10.76 -5.69
C VAL A 343 -21.71 10.68 -4.70
N ALA A 344 -21.80 11.35 -3.55
CA ALA A 344 -20.76 11.31 -2.53
C ALA A 344 -20.51 9.91 -1.94
N LEU A 345 -21.57 9.13 -1.69
CA LEU A 345 -21.44 7.77 -1.16
C LEU A 345 -20.80 6.84 -2.20
N ARG A 346 -21.22 6.98 -3.46
CA ARG A 346 -20.69 6.21 -4.60
C ARG A 346 -19.20 6.52 -4.83
N ALA A 347 -18.84 7.81 -4.82
CA ALA A 347 -17.46 8.27 -5.00
C ALA A 347 -16.54 7.77 -3.87
N ARG A 348 -16.99 7.84 -2.60
CA ARG A 348 -16.21 7.31 -1.47
C ARG A 348 -16.00 5.80 -1.55
N ALA A 349 -17.02 5.04 -1.97
CA ALA A 349 -16.87 3.61 -2.17
C ALA A 349 -15.90 3.28 -3.32
N TYR A 350 -15.94 4.08 -4.38
CA TYR A 350 -14.99 3.95 -5.48
C TYR A 350 -13.54 4.20 -5.01
N LEU A 351 -13.29 5.26 -4.24
CA LEU A 351 -11.95 5.55 -3.69
C LEU A 351 -11.47 4.48 -2.71
N ASP A 352 -12.36 4.00 -1.85
CA ASP A 352 -12.07 2.94 -0.89
C ASP A 352 -11.56 1.68 -1.60
N VAL A 353 -12.27 1.21 -2.62
CA VAL A 353 -11.90 -0.05 -3.28
C VAL A 353 -10.69 0.10 -4.18
N ASN A 354 -10.53 1.24 -4.86
CA ASN A 354 -9.50 1.41 -5.89
C ASN A 354 -8.21 2.04 -5.37
N CYS A 355 -8.23 2.69 -4.20
CA CYS A 355 -7.11 3.51 -3.75
C CYS A 355 -6.71 3.27 -2.29
N SER A 356 -7.65 2.90 -1.40
CA SER A 356 -7.36 2.83 0.05
C SER A 356 -6.37 1.73 0.45
N SER A 357 -6.17 0.70 -0.38
CA SER A 357 -5.17 -0.34 -0.09
C SER A 357 -3.76 0.24 0.05
N CYS A 358 -3.46 1.29 -0.73
CA CYS A 358 -2.18 2.00 -0.66
C CYS A 358 -2.31 3.29 0.14
N HIS A 359 -3.40 4.04 -0.05
CA HIS A 359 -3.64 5.33 0.61
C HIS A 359 -4.50 5.17 1.86
N ARG A 360 -3.81 4.77 2.94
CA ARG A 360 -4.33 4.64 4.30
C ARG A 360 -3.17 4.78 5.30
N PRO A 361 -3.42 4.99 6.59
CA PRO A 361 -2.37 5.01 7.60
C PRO A 361 -1.51 3.74 7.56
N GLY A 362 -0.20 3.92 7.44
CA GLY A 362 0.78 2.83 7.31
C GLY A 362 0.74 2.06 5.98
N GLY A 363 -0.01 2.54 4.99
CA GLY A 363 -0.04 1.98 3.64
C GLY A 363 1.22 2.31 2.83
N THR A 364 1.32 1.72 1.63
CA THR A 364 2.45 1.90 0.71
C THR A 364 2.37 3.19 -0.12
N GLY A 365 1.24 3.89 -0.07
CA GLY A 365 1.06 5.18 -0.74
C GLY A 365 1.91 6.27 -0.09
N ARG A 366 2.44 7.19 -0.91
CA ARG A 366 3.20 8.34 -0.41
C ARG A 366 2.24 9.42 0.12
N GLY A 367 2.60 10.03 1.25
CA GLY A 367 1.84 11.10 1.90
C GLY A 367 0.74 10.60 2.85
N GLU A 368 0.11 11.51 3.58
CA GLU A 368 -0.85 11.23 4.66
C GLU A 368 -2.29 11.03 4.15
N LEU A 369 -2.45 10.51 2.92
CA LEU A 369 -3.77 10.35 2.28
C LEU A 369 -4.48 9.09 2.80
N ASP A 370 -5.67 9.25 3.40
CA ASP A 370 -6.54 8.15 3.84
C ASP A 370 -7.84 8.14 3.02
N LEU A 371 -7.99 7.13 2.16
CA LEU A 371 -9.12 6.98 1.23
C LEU A 371 -10.09 5.89 1.63
N ARG A 372 -10.01 5.36 2.85
CA ARG A 372 -10.99 4.38 3.35
C ARG A 372 -12.39 4.96 3.37
N PHE A 373 -13.40 4.11 3.14
CA PHE A 373 -14.80 4.56 3.01
C PHE A 373 -15.31 5.35 4.22
N ASP A 374 -14.83 5.03 5.41
CA ASP A 374 -15.18 5.63 6.69
C ASP A 374 -14.26 6.80 7.09
N ALA A 375 -13.12 6.99 6.40
CA ALA A 375 -12.17 8.05 6.72
C ALA A 375 -12.70 9.45 6.37
N SER A 376 -12.35 10.44 7.20
CA SER A 376 -12.64 11.84 6.90
C SER A 376 -11.73 12.35 5.80
N LEU A 377 -12.33 12.89 4.73
CA LEU A 377 -11.60 13.47 3.60
C LEU A 377 -11.38 14.97 3.74
N GLN A 378 -11.93 15.59 4.79
CA GLN A 378 -11.96 17.05 4.95
C GLN A 378 -10.57 17.66 5.15
N ALA A 379 -9.63 16.90 5.76
CA ALA A 379 -8.24 17.32 5.93
C ALA A 379 -7.44 17.36 4.60
N LEU A 380 -7.99 16.79 3.52
CA LEU A 380 -7.29 16.56 2.25
C LEU A 380 -7.81 17.46 1.12
N LEU A 381 -8.99 18.06 1.29
CA LEU A 381 -9.57 19.01 0.34
C LEU A 381 -8.76 20.32 0.36
N GLY A 382 -8.42 20.84 -0.82
CA GLY A 382 -7.68 22.10 -0.93
C GLY A 382 -6.16 22.02 -0.70
N GLN A 383 -5.64 20.84 -0.35
CA GLN A 383 -4.21 20.66 -0.08
C GLN A 383 -3.37 20.59 -1.36
N ARG A 384 -2.19 21.20 -1.33
CA ARG A 384 -1.22 21.15 -2.45
C ARG A 384 -0.46 19.81 -2.45
N PRO A 385 -0.19 19.22 -3.62
CA PRO A 385 0.66 18.04 -3.73
C PRO A 385 2.10 18.30 -3.23
N LEU A 386 2.70 17.31 -2.57
CA LEU A 386 4.06 17.41 -2.03
C LEU A 386 5.16 17.10 -3.06
N LEU A 387 4.84 16.39 -4.15
CA LEU A 387 5.80 15.88 -5.15
C LEU A 387 5.72 16.63 -6.49
N GLY A 388 5.40 17.92 -6.44
CA GLY A 388 5.16 18.76 -7.62
C GLY A 388 3.71 18.76 -8.08
N ASP A 389 3.38 19.70 -8.96
CA ASP A 389 2.00 20.02 -9.39
C ASP A 389 1.60 19.32 -10.70
N LEU A 390 2.47 18.48 -11.26
CA LEU A 390 2.30 17.83 -12.57
C LEU A 390 2.08 18.84 -13.72
N GLY A 391 2.51 20.09 -13.56
CA GLY A 391 2.24 21.17 -14.51
C GLY A 391 0.81 21.70 -14.47
N ILE A 392 0.02 21.35 -13.44
CA ILE A 392 -1.36 21.80 -13.26
C ILE A 392 -1.36 23.08 -12.42
N PRO A 393 -1.81 24.23 -12.97
CA PRO A 393 -1.92 25.46 -12.19
C PRO A 393 -2.87 25.27 -11.00
N ASP A 394 -2.41 25.61 -9.80
CA ASP A 394 -3.14 25.39 -8.53
C ASP A 394 -3.55 23.93 -8.31
N ALA A 395 -2.63 22.99 -8.57
CA ALA A 395 -2.85 21.58 -8.31
C ALA A 395 -3.26 21.34 -6.85
N GLN A 396 -4.25 20.48 -6.67
CA GLN A 396 -4.70 20.00 -5.37
C GLN A 396 -4.76 18.47 -5.37
N ILE A 397 -4.62 17.84 -4.20
CA ILE A 397 -4.55 16.38 -4.04
C ILE A 397 -5.77 15.65 -4.65
N LEU A 398 -6.95 16.28 -4.63
CA LEU A 398 -8.18 15.76 -5.23
C LEU A 398 -8.67 16.66 -6.38
N ARG A 399 -7.78 17.05 -7.30
CA ARG A 399 -8.14 17.73 -8.55
C ARG A 399 -7.92 16.80 -9.75
N PRO A 400 -8.86 16.72 -10.72
CA PRO A 400 -8.66 15.93 -11.92
C PRO A 400 -7.41 16.38 -12.70
N ALA A 401 -6.63 15.43 -13.19
CA ALA A 401 -5.38 15.63 -13.92
C ALA A 401 -5.36 14.79 -15.20
N THR A 402 -4.70 15.29 -16.25
CA THR A 402 -4.39 14.49 -17.45
C THR A 402 -3.18 13.59 -17.20
N ARG A 403 -3.19 12.39 -17.80
CA ARG A 403 -2.28 11.30 -17.46
C ARG A 403 -0.99 11.37 -18.25
N GLU A 404 0.06 12.00 -17.72
CA GLU A 404 1.39 11.97 -18.37
C GLU A 404 2.59 11.71 -17.41
N LYS A 405 2.50 11.96 -16.10
CA LYS A 405 3.49 11.56 -15.06
C LYS A 405 2.82 11.26 -13.72
N GLY A 406 3.30 10.25 -12.97
CA GLY A 406 2.80 9.92 -11.62
C GLY A 406 1.41 9.24 -11.57
N ARG A 407 1.08 8.39 -12.56
CA ARG A 407 -0.24 7.74 -12.67
C ARG A 407 -0.61 6.90 -11.43
N MET A 408 -1.89 6.92 -11.08
CA MET A 408 -2.45 6.11 -10.00
C MET A 408 -3.67 5.29 -10.49
N PRO A 409 -3.79 4.00 -10.11
CA PRO A 409 -2.74 3.17 -9.51
C PRO A 409 -1.50 2.96 -10.41
N PRO A 410 -0.31 2.74 -9.83
CA PRO A 410 0.93 2.59 -10.60
C PRO A 410 1.02 1.23 -11.31
N LEU A 411 0.38 0.19 -10.74
CA LEU A 411 0.34 -1.17 -11.26
C LEU A 411 -1.07 -1.59 -11.72
N ALA A 412 -1.13 -2.65 -12.52
CA ALA A 412 -2.35 -3.40 -12.90
C ALA A 412 -3.45 -2.63 -13.66
N THR A 413 -3.21 -1.37 -14.03
CA THR A 413 -4.08 -0.60 -14.93
C THR A 413 -3.29 0.17 -15.97
N SER A 414 -3.80 0.11 -17.20
CA SER A 414 -3.27 0.75 -18.40
C SER A 414 -4.29 1.71 -19.01
N VAL A 415 -5.56 1.63 -18.63
CA VAL A 415 -6.68 2.39 -19.20
C VAL A 415 -7.31 3.28 -18.13
N VAL A 416 -7.68 4.51 -18.52
CA VAL A 416 -8.44 5.41 -17.65
C VAL A 416 -9.83 4.81 -17.40
N ASP A 417 -10.20 4.67 -16.12
CA ASP A 417 -11.59 4.39 -15.74
C ASP A 417 -12.41 5.67 -15.95
N THR A 418 -13.07 5.77 -17.10
CA THR A 418 -13.89 6.94 -17.44
C THR A 418 -15.10 7.08 -16.54
N PHE A 419 -15.66 5.96 -16.08
CA PHE A 419 -16.77 5.96 -15.13
C PHE A 419 -16.30 6.49 -13.77
N GLY A 420 -15.18 5.98 -13.27
CA GLY A 420 -14.57 6.44 -12.03
C GLY A 420 -14.20 7.92 -12.08
N LEU A 421 -13.60 8.37 -13.18
CA LEU A 421 -13.23 9.76 -13.39
C LEU A 421 -14.46 10.69 -13.37
N ASP A 422 -15.50 10.36 -14.14
CA ASP A 422 -16.74 11.14 -14.18
C ASP A 422 -17.46 11.16 -12.82
N LEU A 423 -17.49 10.03 -12.11
CA LEU A 423 -18.06 9.95 -10.77
C LEU A 423 -17.32 10.86 -9.77
N LEU A 424 -15.99 10.83 -9.78
CA LEU A 424 -15.16 11.67 -8.93
C LEU A 424 -15.29 13.15 -9.31
N GLN A 425 -15.32 13.47 -10.60
CA GLN A 425 -15.51 14.84 -11.07
C GLN A 425 -16.84 15.41 -10.57
N ARG A 426 -17.96 14.71 -10.78
CA ARG A 426 -19.29 15.14 -10.30
C ARG A 426 -19.33 15.30 -8.78
N TRP A 427 -18.64 14.43 -8.05
CA TRP A 427 -18.54 14.54 -6.60
C TRP A 427 -17.77 15.81 -6.19
N ILE A 428 -16.60 16.06 -6.78
CA ILE A 428 -15.76 17.23 -6.52
C ILE A 428 -16.49 18.53 -6.87
N GLU A 429 -17.14 18.59 -8.04
CA GLU A 429 -17.97 19.73 -8.45
C GLU A 429 -19.12 19.97 -7.45
N GLY A 430 -19.75 18.90 -6.94
CA GLY A 430 -20.77 18.99 -5.90
C GLY A 430 -20.24 19.54 -4.57
N LEU A 431 -18.99 19.26 -4.20
CA LEU A 431 -18.33 19.87 -3.04
C LEU A 431 -18.08 21.37 -3.23
N GLN A 432 -17.82 21.81 -4.47
CA GLN A 432 -17.62 23.21 -4.81
C GLN A 432 -18.96 23.97 -4.97
N ALA A 433 -20.01 23.33 -5.47
CA ALA A 433 -21.36 23.93 -5.59
C ALA A 433 -22.06 24.11 -4.23
N THR A 434 -21.65 23.34 -3.21
CA THR A 434 -22.03 23.55 -1.81
C THR A 434 -21.07 24.50 -1.06
N ALA A 435 -20.08 25.08 -1.75
CA ALA A 435 -19.29 26.19 -1.23
C ALA A 435 -20.06 27.54 -1.31
N VAL A 436 -21.34 27.53 -0.94
CA VAL A 436 -21.93 28.68 -0.24
C VAL A 436 -21.68 28.36 1.23
N ALA A 437 -20.77 29.11 1.86
CA ALA A 437 -20.40 29.05 3.28
C ALA A 437 -21.29 28.12 4.13
N HIS A 438 -20.95 26.82 4.16
CA HIS A 438 -21.50 25.92 5.15
C HIS A 438 -20.90 26.33 6.49
N THR A 439 -21.60 27.20 7.19
CA THR A 439 -21.55 27.27 8.65
C THR A 439 -21.98 25.90 9.16
N ALA A 440 -20.99 25.05 9.45
CA ALA A 440 -21.18 24.01 10.46
C ALA A 440 -21.83 24.68 11.68
N PRO A 441 -22.79 24.04 12.38
CA PRO A 441 -23.34 24.62 13.59
C PRO A 441 -22.18 25.02 14.49
N LEU A 442 -22.08 26.32 14.77
CA LEU A 442 -20.99 26.85 15.58
C LEU A 442 -21.03 26.10 16.92
N PRO A 443 -19.87 25.63 17.42
CA PRO A 443 -19.81 25.07 18.76
C PRO A 443 -20.36 26.11 19.74
N GLN A 444 -21.14 25.66 20.72
CA GLN A 444 -21.80 26.57 21.67
C GLN A 444 -20.76 27.33 22.54
N ASP A 445 -19.57 26.75 22.71
CA ASP A 445 -18.46 27.31 23.47
C ASP A 445 -17.13 27.13 22.73
N ALA A 446 -16.17 28.02 23.00
CA ALA A 446 -14.78 27.81 22.57
C ALA A 446 -14.23 26.51 23.19
N GLN A 447 -13.58 25.67 22.39
CA GLN A 447 -13.08 24.36 22.84
C GLN A 447 -11.70 24.05 22.23
N LEU A 448 -10.82 23.45 23.02
CA LEU A 448 -9.58 22.84 22.55
C LEU A 448 -9.74 21.32 22.55
N TYR A 449 -9.58 20.68 21.39
CA TYR A 449 -9.72 19.24 21.25
C TYR A 449 -8.40 18.51 21.50
N PRO A 450 -8.43 17.20 21.79
CA PRO A 450 -7.23 16.38 21.82
C PRO A 450 -6.46 16.46 20.50
N ASN A 451 -5.15 16.58 20.58
CA ASN A 451 -4.29 16.59 19.41
C ASN A 451 -4.17 15.18 18.80
N TYR A 452 -3.96 15.11 17.49
CA TYR A 452 -3.79 13.85 16.78
C TYR A 452 -2.69 13.97 15.70
N PRO A 453 -1.76 13.00 15.61
CA PRO A 453 -1.60 11.84 16.50
C PRO A 453 -1.16 12.22 17.93
N ASN A 454 -1.51 11.40 18.93
CA ASN A 454 -1.04 11.52 20.31
C ASN A 454 -0.97 10.11 20.94
N PRO A 455 0.21 9.53 21.20
CA PRO A 455 1.54 10.15 21.08
C PRO A 455 1.96 10.43 19.62
N PHE A 456 2.91 11.34 19.40
CA PHE A 456 3.45 11.68 18.06
C PHE A 456 4.98 11.75 18.06
N ASN A 457 5.62 11.55 16.90
CA ASN A 457 7.08 11.53 16.76
C ASN A 457 7.65 12.59 15.80
N ALA A 458 6.87 13.03 14.80
CA ALA A 458 7.26 14.08 13.87
C ALA A 458 6.45 15.38 14.08
N ALA A 459 5.12 15.30 13.97
CA ALA A 459 4.22 16.42 14.20
C ALA A 459 2.84 15.95 14.69
N THR A 460 2.09 16.87 15.31
CA THR A 460 0.69 16.66 15.69
C THR A 460 -0.18 17.82 15.23
N SER A 461 -1.41 17.53 14.83
CA SER A 461 -2.47 18.53 14.61
C SER A 461 -3.17 18.86 15.92
N ILE A 462 -3.52 20.13 16.11
CA ILE A 462 -4.15 20.70 17.30
C ILE A 462 -5.47 21.33 16.86
N PRO A 463 -6.60 20.60 16.97
CA PRO A 463 -7.92 21.12 16.63
C PRO A 463 -8.46 22.01 17.76
N PHE A 464 -9.09 23.12 17.40
CA PHE A 464 -9.86 23.94 18.34
C PHE A 464 -11.06 24.56 17.63
N ALA A 465 -12.04 25.01 18.38
CA ALA A 465 -13.19 25.72 17.82
C ALA A 465 -13.55 26.95 18.65
N LEU A 466 -14.17 27.92 17.97
CA LEU A 466 -14.61 29.20 18.52
C LEU A 466 -16.10 29.38 18.24
N ASP A 467 -16.86 29.73 19.28
CA ASP A 467 -18.28 30.06 19.23
C ASP A 467 -18.53 31.43 18.56
N ARG A 468 -17.59 32.37 18.72
CA ARG A 468 -17.64 33.72 18.17
C ARG A 468 -16.26 34.22 17.75
N PRO A 469 -16.15 35.25 16.88
CA PRO A 469 -14.87 35.86 16.59
C PRO A 469 -14.24 36.45 17.86
N ALA A 470 -12.98 36.11 18.13
CA ALA A 470 -12.28 36.55 19.35
C ALA A 470 -10.76 36.62 19.14
N PRO A 471 -10.03 37.44 19.92
CA PRO A 471 -8.59 37.30 20.11
C PRO A 471 -8.26 35.92 20.69
N VAL A 472 -7.38 35.17 20.03
CA VAL A 472 -6.99 33.83 20.48
C VAL A 472 -5.48 33.71 20.54
N ARG A 473 -5.01 33.15 21.65
CA ARG A 473 -3.61 32.76 21.84
C ARG A 473 -3.52 31.26 22.08
N LEU A 474 -2.78 30.56 21.22
CA LEU A 474 -2.45 29.14 21.41
C LEU A 474 -0.95 29.00 21.69
N ALA A 475 -0.61 28.55 22.89
CA ALA A 475 0.76 28.39 23.35
C ALA A 475 1.04 26.98 23.88
N ILE A 476 2.28 26.56 23.74
CA ILE A 476 2.80 25.25 24.16
C ILE A 476 3.68 25.44 25.38
N TYR A 477 3.46 24.63 26.41
CA TYR A 477 4.22 24.65 27.65
C TYR A 477 4.80 23.27 27.95
N SER A 478 5.94 23.22 28.64
CA SER A 478 6.40 21.99 29.30
C SER A 478 5.52 21.66 30.51
N LEU A 479 5.66 20.45 31.07
CA LEU A 479 5.05 20.10 32.37
C LEU A 479 5.47 21.03 33.52
N SER A 480 6.67 21.63 33.47
CA SER A 480 7.13 22.60 34.47
C SER A 480 6.56 24.01 34.28
N GLY A 481 5.71 24.23 33.27
CA GLY A 481 5.10 25.53 32.96
C GLY A 481 5.99 26.46 32.12
N GLN A 482 7.14 25.99 31.64
CA GLN A 482 8.00 26.76 30.74
C GLN A 482 7.31 26.90 29.38
N GLN A 483 7.16 28.13 28.88
CA GLN A 483 6.65 28.37 27.52
C GLN A 483 7.67 27.90 26.47
N ILE A 484 7.28 26.93 25.66
CA ILE A 484 8.09 26.36 24.58
C ILE A 484 7.96 27.20 23.31
N ARG A 485 6.71 27.49 22.91
CA ARG A 485 6.40 28.20 21.68
C ARG A 485 4.97 28.75 21.72
N VAL A 486 4.77 29.93 21.16
CA VAL A 486 3.43 30.43 20.80
C VAL A 486 3.21 30.08 19.33
N LEU A 487 2.12 29.37 19.02
CA LEU A 487 1.78 29.00 17.64
C LEU A 487 1.12 30.17 16.91
N PHE A 488 0.25 30.91 17.61
CA PHE A 488 -0.33 32.15 17.13
C PHE A 488 -0.91 32.97 18.28
N ASP A 489 -1.03 34.28 18.05
CA ASP A 489 -1.63 35.26 18.96
C ASP A 489 -2.26 36.39 18.13
N HIS A 490 -3.51 36.18 17.68
CA HIS A 490 -4.26 37.15 16.85
C HIS A 490 -5.77 36.88 16.90
N ALA A 491 -6.57 37.79 16.36
CA ALA A 491 -8.01 37.61 16.24
C ALA A 491 -8.37 36.57 15.17
N MET A 492 -9.23 35.62 15.52
CA MET A 492 -9.71 34.57 14.62
C MET A 492 -11.23 34.59 14.48
N PRO A 493 -11.79 34.25 13.31
CA PRO A 493 -13.24 34.16 13.11
C PRO A 493 -13.84 32.98 13.88
N ALA A 494 -15.15 33.01 14.12
CA ALA A 494 -15.87 31.86 14.66
C ALA A 494 -15.74 30.64 13.73
N GLY A 495 -15.71 29.43 14.29
CA GLY A 495 -15.60 28.19 13.52
C GLY A 495 -14.56 27.22 14.07
N ILE A 496 -14.35 26.13 13.32
CA ILE A 496 -13.38 25.08 13.64
C ILE A 496 -12.05 25.42 12.94
N HIS A 497 -10.96 25.31 13.69
CA HIS A 497 -9.61 25.67 13.28
C HIS A 497 -8.63 24.55 13.61
N HIS A 498 -7.54 24.50 12.85
CA HIS A 498 -6.46 23.54 13.07
C HIS A 498 -5.11 24.24 12.94
N THR A 499 -4.16 23.88 13.80
CA THR A 499 -2.75 24.22 13.62
C THR A 499 -1.87 23.01 13.89
N THR A 500 -0.59 23.07 13.54
CA THR A 500 0.33 21.95 13.70
C THR A 500 1.51 22.33 14.59
N TRP A 501 2.03 21.34 15.32
CA TRP A 501 3.30 21.45 16.02
C TRP A 501 4.22 20.29 15.66
N ASN A 502 5.44 20.61 15.25
CA ASN A 502 6.48 19.66 14.81
C ASN A 502 7.50 19.32 15.91
N GLY A 503 7.15 19.49 17.18
CA GLY A 503 8.07 19.20 18.29
C GLY A 503 9.31 20.11 18.32
N ALA A 504 9.16 21.39 17.92
CA ALA A 504 10.23 22.40 17.95
C ALA A 504 9.89 23.63 18.82
N ASP A 505 10.92 24.23 19.42
CA ASP A 505 10.84 25.46 20.21
C ASP A 505 10.66 26.72 19.33
N ALA A 506 10.56 27.90 19.95
CA ALA A 506 10.44 29.18 19.25
C ALA A 506 11.63 29.53 18.31
N ARG A 507 12.78 28.85 18.44
CA ARG A 507 13.96 29.01 17.58
C ARG A 507 14.05 27.92 16.50
N GLY A 508 13.00 27.10 16.35
CA GLY A 508 12.97 25.99 15.42
C GLY A 508 13.80 24.78 15.86
N ARG A 509 14.32 24.75 17.10
CA ARG A 509 15.13 23.64 17.59
C ARG A 509 14.24 22.52 18.12
N PRO A 510 14.55 21.25 17.82
CA PRO A 510 13.79 20.12 18.35
C PRO A 510 13.77 20.11 19.89
N VAL A 511 12.60 19.87 20.51
CA VAL A 511 12.48 19.67 21.97
C VAL A 511 12.56 18.18 22.35
N ALA A 512 12.86 17.87 23.61
CA ALA A 512 13.02 16.49 24.07
C ALA A 512 11.70 15.68 24.04
N SER A 513 11.79 14.34 24.04
CA SER A 513 10.63 13.47 24.28
C SER A 513 10.03 13.77 25.65
N GLY A 514 8.71 13.84 25.74
CA GLY A 514 8.04 14.19 26.99
C GLY A 514 6.61 14.69 26.81
N VAL A 515 5.99 15.03 27.94
CA VAL A 515 4.63 15.59 27.96
C VAL A 515 4.68 17.11 27.83
N TYR A 516 3.83 17.62 26.95
CA TYR A 516 3.63 19.04 26.70
C TYR A 516 2.16 19.40 26.88
N LEU A 517 1.90 20.67 27.18
CA LEU A 517 0.56 21.21 27.38
C LEU A 517 0.28 22.24 26.30
N PHE A 518 -0.81 22.04 25.55
CA PHE A 518 -1.35 23.06 24.65
C PHE A 518 -2.39 23.86 25.42
N ARG A 519 -2.25 25.18 25.43
CA ARG A 519 -3.17 26.08 26.09
C ARG A 519 -3.74 27.07 25.09
N LEU A 520 -5.05 27.00 24.92
CA LEU A 520 -5.85 27.94 24.15
C LEU A 520 -6.45 28.96 25.11
N THR A 521 -6.17 30.24 24.91
CA THR A 521 -6.71 31.35 25.69
C THR A 521 -7.52 32.27 24.78
N THR A 522 -8.75 32.55 25.20
CA THR A 522 -9.66 33.57 24.65
C THR A 522 -9.92 34.63 25.74
N PRO A 523 -10.64 35.74 25.48
CA PRO A 523 -10.95 36.73 26.51
C PRO A 523 -11.80 36.18 27.66
N THR A 524 -12.54 35.10 27.43
CA THR A 524 -13.52 34.55 28.39
C THR A 524 -13.16 33.16 28.89
N THR A 525 -12.35 32.39 28.16
CA THR A 525 -12.04 30.99 28.48
C THR A 525 -10.57 30.65 28.31
N THR A 526 -10.12 29.64 29.06
CA THR A 526 -8.81 29.01 28.86
C THR A 526 -8.97 27.51 28.90
N HIS A 527 -8.56 26.83 27.82
CA HIS A 527 -8.58 25.37 27.72
C HIS A 527 -7.15 24.86 27.63
N THR A 528 -6.87 23.73 28.29
CA THR A 528 -5.56 23.08 28.24
C THR A 528 -5.72 21.60 27.92
N THR A 529 -4.94 21.08 26.97
CA THR A 529 -4.85 19.64 26.66
C THR A 529 -3.40 19.16 26.71
N LYS A 530 -3.20 17.86 26.93
CA LYS A 530 -1.89 17.22 27.03
C LYS A 530 -1.49 16.55 25.71
N ALA A 531 -0.22 16.63 25.37
CA ALA A 531 0.39 15.94 24.22
C ALA A 531 1.63 15.17 24.67
N LEU A 532 1.84 13.96 24.13
CA LEU A 532 3.02 13.15 24.36
C LEU A 532 3.88 13.12 23.08
N LEU A 533 5.07 13.70 23.15
CA LEU A 533 6.08 13.62 22.09
C LEU A 533 7.02 12.44 22.37
N LEU A 534 7.16 11.55 21.39
CA LEU A 534 8.05 10.39 21.41
C LEU A 534 9.04 10.50 20.25
N LYS A 535 10.28 10.89 20.53
CA LYS A 535 11.40 10.77 19.59
C LYS A 535 12.21 9.51 19.82
#